data_AF-A0A524N7D4-F1
#
_entry.id   AF-A0A524N7D4-F1
#
_cell.length_a   1.000
_cell.length_b   1.000
_cell.length_c   1.000
_cell.angle_alpha   90.00
_cell.angle_beta   90.00
_cell.angle_gamma   90.00
#
_symmetry.space_group_name_H-M   'P 1'
#
loop_
_entity.id
_entity.type
_entity.pdbx_description
1 polymer ?
#
loop_
_entity_poly.entity_id
_entity_poly.type
_entity_poly.pdbx_seq_one_letter_code
_entity_poly.pdbx_strand_id
1 'polypeptide(L)'
;MTRALVVYCHPLADSFVANVRARVVTGLEAGGADVRLCDLYADDFDPGFTATDHARHLDPGTDPSLTSYAVDLQWCDMLVLVYPTWWSGQPAMLKGWIDRVWVNGVAWTLPEGANRLQPGLRNVRRLIAVTTHGSS
;
A
#
# COMPACT_ATOMS: atom_id res chain seq x y z
N MET A 1 -12.74 16.60 -1.86
CA MET A 1 -11.28 16.63 -2.07
C MET A 1 -10.82 15.19 -2.20
N THR A 2 -9.98 14.87 -3.19
CA THR A 2 -9.44 13.50 -3.37
C THR A 2 -8.44 13.22 -2.25
N ARG A 3 -8.51 12.04 -1.63
CA ARG A 3 -7.55 11.59 -0.62
C ARG A 3 -6.65 10.54 -1.25
N ALA A 4 -5.44 10.94 -1.58
CA ALA A 4 -4.48 10.09 -2.29
C ALA A 4 -3.45 9.53 -1.30
N LEU A 5 -3.41 8.20 -1.19
CA LEU A 5 -2.29 7.51 -0.56
C LEU A 5 -1.29 7.11 -1.65
N VAL A 6 -0.09 7.67 -1.59
CA VAL A 6 1.04 7.29 -2.44
C VAL A 6 1.92 6.33 -1.64
N VAL A 7 1.97 5.06 -2.05
CA VAL A 7 2.89 4.06 -1.49
C VAL A 7 4.09 3.96 -2.42
N TYR A 8 5.25 4.38 -1.93
CA TYR A 8 6.51 4.37 -2.65
C TYR A 8 7.43 3.27 -2.16
N CYS A 9 8.10 2.61 -3.10
CA CYS A 9 8.96 1.47 -2.81
C CYS A 9 10.23 1.50 -3.67
N HIS A 10 11.30 2.12 -3.16
CA HIS A 10 12.64 2.01 -3.73
C HIS A 10 13.71 2.33 -2.68
N PRO A 11 14.83 1.58 -2.60
CA PRO A 11 15.84 1.75 -1.55
C PRO A 11 16.72 3.00 -1.71
N LEU A 12 16.93 3.47 -2.95
CA LEU A 12 17.76 4.65 -3.23
C LEU A 12 16.91 5.92 -3.34
N ALA A 13 17.23 6.90 -2.50
CA ALA A 13 16.52 8.17 -2.37
C ALA A 13 16.68 9.11 -3.58
N ASP A 14 17.74 8.94 -4.38
CA ASP A 14 18.07 9.73 -5.57
C ASP A 14 17.80 8.97 -6.89
N SER A 15 17.10 7.83 -6.83
CA SER A 15 16.79 7.02 -8.00
C SER A 15 15.88 7.72 -9.03
N PHE A 16 15.82 7.16 -10.23
CA PHE A 16 14.80 7.52 -11.22
C PHE A 16 13.38 7.37 -10.64
N VAL A 17 13.11 6.30 -9.90
CA VAL A 17 11.81 6.06 -9.27
C VAL A 17 11.51 7.11 -8.18
N ALA A 18 12.52 7.59 -7.45
CA ALA A 18 12.35 8.70 -6.50
C ALA A 18 11.91 10.00 -7.19
N ASN A 19 12.49 10.29 -8.36
CA ASN A 19 12.06 11.43 -9.19
C ASN A 19 10.64 11.25 -9.73
N VAL A 20 10.28 10.03 -10.14
CA VAL A 20 8.89 9.70 -10.54
C VAL A 20 7.92 9.91 -9.38
N ARG A 21 8.25 9.43 -8.17
CA ARG A 21 7.47 9.68 -6.94
C ARG A 21 7.27 11.18 -6.72
N ALA A 22 8.33 11.97 -6.79
CA ALA A 22 8.24 13.42 -6.61
C ALA A 22 7.25 14.06 -7.61
N ARG A 23 7.32 13.67 -8.89
CA ARG A 23 6.38 14.16 -9.92
C ARG A 23 4.94 13.72 -9.68
N VAL A 24 4.73 12.50 -9.20
CA VAL A 24 3.40 11.99 -8.83
C VAL A 24 2.81 12.84 -7.70
N VAL A 25 3.56 13.06 -6.63
CA VAL A 25 3.11 13.85 -5.47
C VAL A 25 2.79 15.28 -5.89
N THR A 26 3.72 15.98 -6.56
CA THR A 26 3.50 17.35 -7.03
C THR A 26 2.29 17.46 -7.97
N GLY A 27 2.09 16.48 -8.86
CA GLY A 27 0.95 16.47 -9.78
C GLY A 27 -0.39 16.28 -9.05
N LEU A 28 -0.44 15.42 -8.04
CA LEU A 28 -1.62 15.20 -7.21
C LEU A 28 -1.97 16.45 -6.39
N GLU A 29 -0.97 17.06 -5.74
CA GLU A 29 -1.14 18.29 -4.96
C GLU A 29 -1.59 19.46 -5.82
N ALA A 30 -0.99 19.65 -7.01
CA ALA A 30 -1.41 20.67 -7.97
C ALA A 30 -2.85 20.45 -8.48
N GLY A 31 -3.31 19.20 -8.48
CA GLY A 31 -4.70 18.81 -8.77
C GLY A 31 -5.65 18.98 -7.58
N GLY A 32 -5.19 19.47 -6.44
CA GLY A 32 -5.98 19.69 -5.22
C GLY A 32 -6.27 18.42 -4.42
N ALA A 33 -5.48 17.34 -4.58
CA ALA A 33 -5.58 16.18 -3.72
C ALA A 33 -4.94 16.43 -2.34
N ASP A 34 -5.52 15.84 -1.31
CA ASP A 34 -4.88 15.67 0.00
C ASP A 34 -4.01 14.41 -0.10
N VAL A 35 -2.70 14.55 0.05
CA VAL A 35 -1.72 13.50 -0.25
C VAL A 35 -1.06 13.01 1.04
N ARG A 36 -1.08 11.70 1.26
CA ARG A 36 -0.20 11.01 2.21
C ARG A 36 0.83 10.19 1.44
N LEU A 37 2.10 10.36 1.79
CA LEU A 37 3.19 9.57 1.23
C LEU A 37 3.64 8.54 2.28
N CYS A 38 3.61 7.27 1.90
CA CYS A 38 4.18 6.16 2.63
C CYS A 38 5.44 5.69 1.88
N ASP A 39 6.60 5.84 2.49
CA ASP A 39 7.90 5.47 1.90
C ASP A 39 8.43 4.24 2.63
N LEU A 40 8.18 3.06 2.07
CA LEU A 40 8.39 1.79 2.78
C LEU A 40 9.85 1.57 3.20
N TYR A 41 10.82 2.10 2.45
CA TYR A 41 12.23 1.99 2.81
C TYR A 41 12.65 3.05 3.83
N ALA A 42 12.13 4.28 3.73
CA ALA A 42 12.39 5.31 4.74
C ALA A 42 11.74 4.98 6.08
N ASP A 43 10.61 4.27 6.07
CA ASP A 43 9.87 3.82 7.25
C ASP A 43 10.47 2.55 7.89
N ASP A 44 11.53 1.98 7.31
CA ASP A 44 12.14 0.68 7.70
C ASP A 44 11.08 -0.43 7.83
N PHE A 45 10.15 -0.50 6.86
CA PHE A 45 9.07 -1.46 6.87
C PHE A 45 9.63 -2.89 6.82
N ASP A 46 9.14 -3.76 7.70
CA ASP A 46 9.46 -5.20 7.66
C ASP A 46 8.48 -5.93 6.73
N PRO A 47 8.93 -6.45 5.57
CA PRO A 47 8.03 -7.15 4.65
C PRO A 47 7.82 -8.62 5.00
N GLY A 48 8.47 -9.14 6.02
CA GLY A 48 8.40 -10.55 6.41
C GLY A 48 7.01 -10.93 6.92
N PHE A 49 6.29 -11.76 6.16
CA PHE A 49 5.07 -12.39 6.64
C PHE A 49 5.42 -13.54 7.60
N THR A 50 4.99 -13.42 8.86
CA THR A 50 5.39 -14.31 9.96
C THR A 50 4.35 -15.41 10.25
N ALA A 51 4.75 -16.39 11.06
CA ALA A 51 3.81 -17.40 11.57
C ALA A 51 2.67 -16.78 12.41
N THR A 52 2.95 -15.68 13.12
CA THR A 52 1.94 -14.93 13.88
C THR A 52 0.92 -14.28 12.95
N ASP A 53 1.38 -13.68 11.85
CA ASP A 53 0.49 -13.08 10.83
C ASP A 53 -0.44 -14.15 10.24
N HIS A 54 0.10 -15.34 9.93
CA HIS A 54 -0.71 -16.45 9.44
C HIS A 54 -1.73 -16.93 10.48
N ALA A 55 -1.28 -17.12 11.74
CA ALA A 55 -2.13 -17.62 12.81
C ALA A 55 -3.32 -16.69 13.10
N ARG A 56 -3.12 -15.38 12.93
CA ARG A 56 -4.13 -14.33 13.13
C ARG A 56 -4.84 -13.90 11.84
N HIS A 57 -4.63 -14.56 10.71
CA HIS A 57 -5.13 -14.12 9.41
C HIS A 57 -6.66 -13.92 9.37
N LEU A 58 -7.41 -14.69 10.17
CA LEU A 58 -8.86 -14.58 10.30
C LEU A 58 -9.32 -13.67 11.45
N ASP A 59 -8.43 -13.23 12.33
CA ASP A 59 -8.78 -12.33 13.43
C ASP A 59 -8.96 -10.91 12.87
N PRO A 60 -10.04 -10.19 13.21
CA PRO A 60 -10.22 -8.82 12.77
C PRO A 60 -9.24 -7.89 13.50
N GLY A 61 -8.60 -7.01 12.73
CA GLY A 61 -7.68 -6.00 13.24
C GLY A 61 -6.30 -6.11 12.62
N THR A 62 -5.50 -5.08 12.87
CA THR A 62 -4.11 -5.00 12.40
C THR A 62 -3.16 -5.07 13.59
N ASP A 63 -1.93 -5.52 13.35
CA ASP A 63 -0.89 -5.43 14.37
C ASP A 63 -0.68 -3.95 14.78
N PRO A 64 -0.49 -3.63 16.07
CA PRO A 64 -0.24 -2.25 16.51
C PRO A 64 0.88 -1.56 15.74
N SER A 65 1.93 -2.28 15.36
CA SER A 65 3.05 -1.74 14.57
C SER A 65 2.66 -1.36 13.13
N LEU A 66 1.53 -1.87 12.64
CA LEU A 66 1.03 -1.66 11.27
C LEU A 66 -0.16 -0.69 11.20
N THR A 67 -0.59 -0.14 12.33
CA THR A 67 -1.83 0.64 12.44
C THR A 67 -1.81 1.91 11.58
N SER A 68 -0.67 2.61 11.49
CA SER A 68 -0.55 3.81 10.65
C SER A 68 -0.85 3.51 9.18
N TYR A 69 -0.27 2.43 8.63
CA TYR A 69 -0.50 2.00 7.26
C TYR A 69 -1.97 1.62 7.01
N ALA A 70 -2.59 0.90 7.96
CA ALA A 70 -3.99 0.51 7.86
C ALA A 70 -4.92 1.74 7.87
N VAL A 71 -4.66 2.71 8.75
CA VAL A 71 -5.42 3.97 8.83
C VAL A 71 -5.28 4.76 7.54
N ASP A 72 -4.09 4.86 6.97
CA ASP A 72 -3.86 5.57 5.71
C ASP A 72 -4.58 4.88 4.53
N LEU A 73 -4.55 3.55 4.49
CA LEU A 73 -5.24 2.76 3.48
C LEU A 73 -6.77 2.88 3.56
N GLN A 74 -7.32 2.91 4.77
CA GLN A 74 -8.76 3.12 4.98
C GLN A 74 -9.18 4.58 4.76
N TRP A 75 -8.26 5.53 4.94
CA TRP A 75 -8.50 6.94 4.72
C TRP A 75 -8.58 7.31 3.23
N CYS A 76 -7.78 6.69 2.37
CA CYS A 76 -7.69 7.13 0.97
C CYS A 76 -8.92 6.77 0.12
N ASP A 77 -9.16 7.50 -0.96
CA ASP A 77 -10.08 7.09 -2.04
C ASP A 77 -9.36 6.90 -3.38
N MET A 78 -8.07 7.24 -3.41
CA MET A 78 -7.13 6.94 -4.49
C MET A 78 -5.87 6.31 -3.89
N LEU A 79 -5.52 5.10 -4.35
CA LEU A 79 -4.28 4.43 -4.02
C LEU A 79 -3.33 4.50 -5.22
N VAL A 80 -2.14 5.06 -5.01
CA VAL A 80 -1.09 5.18 -6.03
C VAL A 80 0.13 4.39 -5.58
N LEU A 81 0.54 3.40 -6.36
CA LEU A 81 1.72 2.58 -6.10
C LEU A 81 2.85 3.06 -7.00
N VAL A 82 3.99 3.45 -6.43
CA VAL A 82 5.17 3.94 -7.18
C VAL A 82 6.37 3.03 -6.87
N TYR A 83 6.77 2.21 -7.84
CA TYR A 83 7.79 1.17 -7.63
C TYR A 83 8.48 0.77 -8.93
N PRO A 84 9.68 0.17 -8.88
CA PRO A 84 10.25 -0.52 -10.05
C PRO A 84 9.68 -1.94 -10.19
N THR A 85 9.36 -2.38 -11.41
CA THR A 85 9.01 -3.79 -11.65
C THR A 85 10.27 -4.65 -11.52
N TRP A 86 10.30 -5.53 -10.53
CA TRP A 86 11.39 -6.49 -10.31
C TRP A 86 10.87 -7.91 -10.50
N TRP A 87 11.55 -8.70 -11.34
CA TRP A 87 11.13 -10.07 -11.68
C TRP A 87 9.65 -10.18 -12.09
N SER A 88 9.21 -9.28 -12.97
CA SER A 88 7.83 -9.22 -13.47
C SER A 88 6.75 -8.94 -12.42
N GLY A 89 7.13 -8.46 -11.23
CA GLY A 89 6.20 -8.16 -10.14
C GLY A 89 6.60 -6.93 -9.32
N GLN A 90 5.91 -6.77 -8.19
CA GLN A 90 6.27 -5.77 -7.19
C GLN A 90 7.56 -6.17 -6.46
N PRO A 91 8.37 -5.22 -5.98
CA PRO A 91 9.43 -5.51 -5.02
C PRO A 91 8.86 -6.24 -3.80
N ALA A 92 9.66 -7.12 -3.19
CA ALA A 92 9.27 -7.86 -1.99
C ALA A 92 8.79 -6.94 -0.86
N MET A 93 9.40 -5.75 -0.74
CA MET A 93 9.00 -4.72 0.23
C MET A 93 7.52 -4.31 0.06
N LEU A 94 7.12 -3.95 -1.16
CA LEU A 94 5.73 -3.58 -1.48
C LEU A 94 4.79 -4.78 -1.35
N LYS A 95 5.22 -5.98 -1.77
CA LYS A 95 4.41 -7.19 -1.61
C LYS A 95 4.16 -7.52 -0.14
N GLY A 96 5.16 -7.38 0.72
CA GLY A 96 5.02 -7.54 2.17
C GLY A 96 4.06 -6.53 2.79
N TRP A 97 4.06 -5.27 2.31
CA TRP A 97 3.07 -4.27 2.73
C TRP A 97 1.65 -4.71 2.39
N ILE A 98 1.43 -5.26 1.19
CA ILE A 98 0.13 -5.84 0.83
C ILE A 98 -0.21 -6.99 1.77
N ASP A 99 0.71 -7.93 1.98
CA ASP A 99 0.45 -9.16 2.76
C ASP A 99 0.13 -8.89 4.23
N ARG A 100 0.79 -7.87 4.83
CA ARG A 100 0.69 -7.58 6.27
C ARG A 100 -0.32 -6.50 6.61
N VAL A 101 -0.62 -5.58 5.69
CA VAL A 101 -1.56 -4.46 5.95
C VAL A 101 -2.97 -4.79 5.44
N TRP A 102 -3.13 -5.61 4.40
CA TRP A 102 -4.44 -5.91 3.79
C TRP A 102 -5.15 -7.08 4.48
N VAL A 103 -5.32 -6.95 5.79
CA VAL A 103 -5.82 -7.99 6.69
C VAL A 103 -7.32 -7.88 6.95
N ASN A 104 -7.88 -8.87 7.65
CA ASN A 104 -9.26 -8.86 8.13
C ASN A 104 -9.52 -7.61 9.01
N GLY A 105 -10.63 -6.92 8.80
CA GLY A 105 -10.96 -5.67 9.48
C GLY A 105 -10.33 -4.44 8.85
N VAL A 106 -9.36 -4.60 7.94
CA VAL A 106 -8.76 -3.50 7.16
C VAL A 106 -9.26 -3.55 5.71
N ALA A 107 -8.80 -4.54 4.94
CA ALA A 107 -9.07 -4.60 3.51
C ALA A 107 -10.28 -5.45 3.14
N TRP A 108 -10.65 -6.38 4.02
CA TRP A 108 -11.77 -7.29 3.87
C TRP A 108 -12.31 -7.70 5.24
N THR A 109 -13.49 -8.30 5.27
CA THR A 109 -14.03 -8.97 6.47
C THR A 109 -14.59 -10.34 6.13
N LEU A 110 -14.57 -11.27 7.08
CA LEU A 110 -15.26 -12.55 6.99
C LEU A 110 -16.25 -12.66 8.16
N PRO A 111 -17.54 -12.33 7.94
CA PRO A 111 -18.55 -12.47 8.99
C PRO A 111 -18.65 -13.91 9.49
N GLU A 112 -19.04 -14.08 10.75
CA GLU A 112 -19.25 -15.40 11.33
C GLU A 112 -20.26 -16.23 10.50
N GLY A 113 -19.90 -17.47 10.21
CA GLY A 113 -20.71 -18.38 9.39
C GLY A 113 -20.72 -18.08 7.89
N ALA A 114 -20.02 -17.04 7.42
CA ALA A 114 -19.88 -16.76 5.99
C ALA A 114 -18.81 -17.65 5.34
N ASN A 115 -19.00 -18.00 4.07
CA ASN A 115 -18.02 -18.69 3.23
C ASN A 115 -17.36 -17.77 2.19
N ARG A 116 -17.63 -16.46 2.28
CA ARG A 116 -17.16 -15.48 1.30
C ARG A 116 -16.70 -14.21 2.01
N LEU A 117 -15.52 -13.75 1.60
CA LEU A 117 -14.97 -12.46 2.03
C LEU A 117 -15.85 -11.30 1.53
N GLN A 118 -16.06 -10.31 2.38
CA GLN A 118 -16.66 -9.03 2.03
C GLN A 118 -15.57 -7.97 1.86
N PRO A 119 -15.61 -7.13 0.81
CA PRO A 119 -14.62 -6.08 0.61
C PRO A 119 -14.75 -4.98 1.66
N GLY A 120 -13.61 -4.60 2.26
CA GLY A 120 -13.47 -3.53 3.25
C GLY A 120 -13.05 -2.19 2.64
N LEU A 121 -12.24 -2.19 1.57
CA LEU A 121 -11.76 -0.96 0.89
C LEU A 121 -12.76 -0.37 -0.11
N ARG A 122 -14.04 -0.23 0.27
CA ARG A 122 -15.10 0.29 -0.62
C ARG A 122 -14.95 1.77 -0.95
N ASN A 123 -14.15 2.48 -0.16
CA ASN A 123 -13.74 3.87 -0.34
C ASN A 123 -12.78 4.07 -1.52
N VAL A 124 -11.95 3.08 -1.86
CA VAL A 124 -10.93 3.20 -2.91
C VAL A 124 -11.59 3.11 -4.29
N ARG A 125 -11.67 4.25 -4.98
CA ARG A 125 -12.28 4.36 -6.32
C ARG A 125 -11.26 4.31 -7.46
N ARG A 126 -9.99 4.54 -7.14
CA ARG A 126 -8.90 4.60 -8.11
C ARG A 126 -7.69 3.86 -7.55
N LEU A 127 -7.20 2.89 -8.31
CA LEU A 127 -5.91 2.25 -8.09
C LEU A 127 -5.02 2.58 -9.29
N ILE A 128 -3.88 3.19 -9.05
CA ILE A 128 -2.93 3.59 -10.09
C ILE A 128 -1.58 2.96 -9.76
N ALA A 129 -0.99 2.23 -10.70
CA ALA A 129 0.37 1.76 -10.59
C ALA A 129 1.27 2.56 -11.54
N VAL A 130 2.22 3.28 -10.98
CA VAL A 130 3.29 3.96 -11.72
C VAL A 130 4.54 3.12 -11.55
N THR A 131 4.80 2.27 -12.53
CA THR A 131 5.94 1.35 -12.50
C THR A 131 6.93 1.60 -13.63
N THR A 132 8.19 1.29 -13.37
CA THR A 132 9.29 1.37 -14.34
C THR A 132 9.83 -0.02 -14.63
N HIS A 133 10.13 -0.31 -15.89
CA HIS A 133 10.74 -1.56 -16.31
C HIS A 133 12.03 -1.29 -17.07
N GLY A 134 13.03 -2.15 -16.89
CA GLY A 134 14.38 -1.95 -17.45
C GLY A 134 14.56 -2.43 -18.88
N SER A 135 13.64 -3.26 -19.39
CA SER A 135 13.64 -3.68 -20.80
C SER A 135 12.66 -2.86 -21.62
N SER A 136 13.06 -2.61 -22.87
CA SER A 136 12.21 -2.06 -23.93
C SER A 136 11.13 -3.03 -24.37
#